data_AF-A0A5K1K8J0-F1
#
_entry.id   AF-A0A5K1K8J0-F1
#
_cell.length_a   1.000
_cell.length_b   1.000
_cell.length_c   1.000
_cell.angle_alpha   90.00
_cell.angle_beta   90.00
_cell.angle_gamma   90.00
#
_symmetry.space_group_name_H-M   'P 1'
#
loop_
_entity.id
_entity.type
_entity.pdbx_description
1 polymer ?
#
loop_
_entity_poly.entity_id
_entity_poly.type
_entity_poly.pdbx_seq_one_letter_code
_entity_poly.pdbx_strand_id
1 'polypeptide(L)'
;MFIAVVGCTHGELDLIYSTLEKIEEENKIKVDLLICCGDFQSVRYNVDNECLNVPAKYKKEQNDFVDYFTGKKKAKILTIFVGGNHEAMNVLKQLYYGGWVAPNIYYLGYSSVHNINNFRICSLSGIYKKYSFFKKYYESYPYTDITKVSAYHIRKYEIEKLKLLKNNVDIVVTHDWPNNIEKHGDVHDLLRRKYHFQSDVYNNTLGNPHTEILLNKLKPYFWFASHLHVKYSALYIHNDQKQYTRFLSLDKAQEYKHFIQILNIVKKKDSSIHLNFDHVPKVLLPEPGSKMDIQNDAQPNHDLENCPNTKTNTCNNNDHHNDDSINLDYDHEKALYELDRNMQLDQEKNDEKNVDKSADKNVCNKDISLEDKNQHNNNNNNNDDDDDGVDIQADTSTNVADQNNNSVPTNLKENEEESLNDQNENKDEETSQDENITDEKKKKKFYLCYDIEWLAIVKANHHLISASCDKDYNLETLTYPTKEDFDFVENKLKELDNKITIKGKDYYCVNGYNTPNYKNLQEQRQLFLKRFELEELSIYTESELNFFAEEMKTLEKMNTDIHNEEDKNECTIEA
;
A
#
# COMPACT_ATOMS: atom_id res chain seq x y z
N MET A 1 9.31 7.91 -13.70
CA MET A 1 8.82 8.30 -12.37
C MET A 1 9.37 7.25 -11.45
N PHE A 2 10.15 7.66 -10.45
CA PHE A 2 10.71 6.74 -9.48
C PHE A 2 9.67 6.50 -8.39
N ILE A 3 9.16 5.27 -8.31
CA ILE A 3 8.23 4.84 -7.29
C ILE A 3 8.96 3.93 -6.33
N ALA A 4 8.94 4.26 -5.05
CA ALA A 4 9.29 3.33 -4.00
C ALA A 4 8.04 2.53 -3.59
N VAL A 5 8.16 1.21 -3.59
CA VAL A 5 7.14 0.31 -3.04
C VAL A 5 7.69 -0.26 -1.75
N VAL A 6 6.89 -0.23 -0.69
CA VAL A 6 7.17 -0.82 0.61
C VAL A 6 6.11 -1.88 0.92
N GLY A 7 6.55 -2.99 1.53
CA GLY A 7 5.66 -4.02 2.07
C GLY A 7 4.89 -3.55 3.32
N CYS A 8 4.85 -4.38 4.37
CA CYS A 8 4.23 -4.03 5.64
C CYS A 8 5.07 -2.96 6.35
N THR A 9 4.48 -1.85 6.77
CA THR A 9 5.25 -0.74 7.37
C THR A 9 5.55 -0.98 8.86
N HIS A 10 4.61 -1.55 9.62
CA HIS A 10 4.68 -1.79 11.07
C HIS A 10 5.10 -0.55 11.90
N GLY A 11 4.77 0.65 11.41
CA GLY A 11 5.13 1.90 12.07
C GLY A 11 6.62 2.29 11.97
N GLU A 12 7.43 1.61 11.15
CA GLU A 12 8.87 1.89 10.99
C GLU A 12 9.13 2.99 9.93
N LEU A 13 8.43 4.13 10.04
CA LEU A 13 8.54 5.20 9.05
C LEU A 13 9.94 5.80 9.00
N ASP A 14 10.62 5.93 10.15
CA ASP A 14 11.97 6.48 10.21
C ASP A 14 12.96 5.59 9.45
N LEU A 15 12.84 4.27 9.60
CA LEU A 15 13.64 3.29 8.85
C LEU A 15 13.39 3.41 7.34
N ILE A 16 12.13 3.52 6.92
CA ILE A 16 11.76 3.64 5.51
C ILE A 16 12.34 4.92 4.90
N TYR A 17 12.14 6.09 5.53
CA TYR A 17 12.62 7.35 4.98
C TYR A 17 14.15 7.45 5.00
N SER A 18 14.81 7.00 6.06
CA SER A 18 16.29 6.97 6.11
C SER A 18 16.89 6.04 5.05
N THR A 19 16.26 4.87 4.82
CA THR A 19 16.66 3.94 3.74
C THR A 19 16.48 4.59 2.37
N LEU A 20 15.36 5.28 2.15
CA LEU A 20 15.11 6.01 0.90
C LEU A 20 16.12 7.12 0.65
N GLU A 21 16.47 7.90 1.66
CA GLU A 21 17.48 8.96 1.55
C GLU A 21 18.84 8.39 1.14
N LYS A 22 19.24 7.28 1.75
CA LYS A 22 20.48 6.56 1.38
C LYS A 22 20.43 6.06 -0.06
N ILE A 23 19.33 5.43 -0.48
CA ILE A 23 19.18 4.93 -1.86
C ILE A 23 19.21 6.08 -2.87
N GLU A 24 18.55 7.22 -2.57
CA GLU A 24 18.56 8.41 -3.41
C GLU A 24 19.97 8.99 -3.56
N GLU A 25 20.74 9.08 -2.48
CA GLU A 25 22.12 9.57 -2.46
C GLU A 25 23.04 8.65 -3.27
N GLU A 26 23.04 7.35 -2.98
CA GLU A 26 23.92 6.37 -3.62
C GLU A 26 23.67 6.25 -5.13
N ASN A 27 22.41 6.30 -5.55
CA ASN A 27 22.04 6.11 -6.96
C ASN A 27 21.84 7.43 -7.72
N LYS A 28 21.96 8.58 -7.06
CA LYS A 28 21.73 9.92 -7.63
C LYS A 28 20.36 10.04 -8.30
N ILE A 29 19.36 9.43 -7.69
CA ILE A 29 17.96 9.48 -8.13
C ILE A 29 17.13 10.32 -7.13
N LYS A 30 15.91 10.67 -7.53
CA LYS A 30 14.92 11.22 -6.63
C LYS A 30 13.65 10.39 -6.74
N VAL A 31 13.19 9.85 -5.62
CA VAL A 31 11.93 9.13 -5.51
C VAL A 31 10.79 10.15 -5.51
N ASP A 32 9.84 9.89 -6.40
CA ASP A 32 8.72 10.77 -6.70
C ASP A 32 7.48 10.43 -5.85
N LEU A 33 7.28 9.14 -5.55
CA LEU A 33 6.12 8.58 -4.87
C LEU A 33 6.56 7.39 -4.00
N LEU A 34 6.03 7.31 -2.77
CA LEU A 34 6.14 6.15 -1.89
C LEU A 34 4.76 5.48 -1.77
N ILE A 35 4.70 4.17 -2.02
CA ILE A 35 3.51 3.34 -1.88
C ILE A 35 3.75 2.32 -0.78
N CYS A 36 2.99 2.39 0.32
CA CYS A 36 3.02 1.37 1.38
C CYS A 36 1.84 0.40 1.22
N CYS A 37 2.13 -0.90 1.15
CA CYS A 37 1.14 -1.94 0.87
C CYS A 37 0.42 -2.44 2.15
N GLY A 38 0.24 -1.60 3.16
CA GLY A 38 -0.49 -1.93 4.39
C GLY A 38 0.36 -2.12 5.64
N ASP A 39 -0.35 -2.52 6.71
CA ASP A 39 0.14 -2.52 8.09
C ASP A 39 0.87 -1.21 8.41
N PHE A 40 0.24 -0.09 8.06
CA PHE A 40 0.83 1.24 8.18
C PHE A 40 0.97 1.66 9.64
N GLN A 41 -0.02 1.31 10.47
CA GLN A 41 -0.12 1.67 11.88
C GLN A 41 -0.08 3.19 12.11
N SER A 42 -1.06 3.92 11.57
CA SER A 42 -1.24 5.36 11.79
C SER A 42 -1.71 5.71 13.22
N VAL A 43 -0.94 5.32 14.23
CA VAL A 43 -1.22 5.52 15.67
C VAL A 43 -0.79 6.93 16.08
N ARG A 44 -1.75 7.81 16.36
CA ARG A 44 -1.51 9.23 16.73
C ARG A 44 -1.20 9.40 18.20
N TYR A 45 -1.81 8.59 19.06
CA TYR A 45 -1.61 8.57 20.51
C TYR A 45 -2.19 7.26 21.09
N ASN A 46 -2.04 7.06 22.41
CA ASN A 46 -2.25 5.74 23.03
C ASN A 46 -3.67 5.13 22.81
N VAL A 47 -4.72 5.93 22.63
CA VAL A 47 -6.07 5.36 22.37
C VAL A 47 -6.12 4.55 21.07
N ASP A 48 -5.33 4.96 20.06
CA ASP A 48 -5.30 4.29 18.76
C ASP A 48 -4.70 2.87 18.90
N ASN A 49 -3.80 2.66 19.86
CA ASN A 49 -3.24 1.35 20.18
C ASN A 49 -4.30 0.37 20.74
N GLU A 50 -5.38 0.88 21.34
CA GLU A 50 -6.49 0.04 21.80
C GLU A 50 -7.29 -0.52 20.62
N CYS A 51 -7.35 0.24 19.52
CA CYS A 51 -8.03 -0.13 18.27
C CYS A 51 -7.16 -0.96 17.32
N LEU A 52 -5.87 -1.12 17.63
CA LEU A 52 -4.90 -1.89 16.87
C LEU A 52 -4.93 -3.38 17.25
N ASN A 53 -5.11 -4.26 16.27
CA ASN A 53 -5.07 -5.71 16.46
C ASN A 53 -3.64 -6.26 16.43
N VAL A 54 -2.85 -5.97 17.46
CA VAL A 54 -1.47 -6.45 17.60
C VAL A 54 -1.28 -7.09 18.97
N PRO A 55 -0.55 -8.22 19.09
CA PRO A 55 -0.23 -8.80 20.39
C PRO A 55 0.39 -7.77 21.33
N ALA A 56 0.00 -7.77 22.61
CA ALA A 56 0.36 -6.72 23.56
C ALA A 56 1.87 -6.42 23.61
N LYS A 57 2.73 -7.44 23.50
CA LYS A 57 4.20 -7.30 23.51
C LYS A 57 4.79 -6.53 22.32
N TYR A 58 4.03 -6.36 21.24
CA TYR A 58 4.46 -5.63 20.04
C TYR A 58 3.80 -4.24 19.93
N LYS A 59 2.91 -3.88 20.87
CA LYS A 59 2.34 -2.53 20.91
C LYS A 59 3.41 -1.56 21.38
N LYS A 60 3.84 -0.66 20.49
CA LYS A 60 4.74 0.43 20.83
C LYS A 60 3.93 1.55 21.49
N GLU A 61 4.35 2.00 22.68
CA GLU A 61 3.75 3.18 23.31
C GLU A 61 3.95 4.43 22.44
N GLN A 62 5.08 4.51 21.74
CA GLN A 62 5.38 5.52 20.75
C GLN A 62 5.76 4.86 19.42
N ASN A 63 4.93 5.07 18.39
CA ASN A 63 5.17 4.65 17.01
C ASN A 63 5.68 5.89 16.24
N ASP A 64 6.64 5.74 15.31
CA ASP A 64 7.24 6.84 14.54
C ASP A 64 6.18 7.78 13.94
N PHE A 65 5.02 7.24 13.54
CA PHE A 65 3.92 8.01 12.98
C PHE A 65 3.49 9.21 13.84
N VAL A 66 3.59 9.14 15.18
CA VAL A 66 3.22 10.27 16.05
C VAL A 66 4.04 11.52 15.74
N ASP A 67 5.33 11.39 15.39
CA ASP A 67 6.19 12.52 15.08
C ASP A 67 5.76 13.17 13.74
N TYR A 68 5.25 12.38 12.79
CA TYR A 68 4.69 12.88 11.52
C TYR A 68 3.31 13.52 11.72
N PHE A 69 2.47 12.94 12.57
CA PHE A 69 1.15 13.46 12.91
C PHE A 69 1.21 14.76 13.73
N THR A 70 2.14 14.87 14.68
CA THR A 70 2.30 16.09 15.48
C THR A 70 2.94 17.22 14.66
N GLY A 71 3.71 16.87 13.63
CA GLY A 71 4.45 17.82 12.77
C GLY A 71 5.92 17.97 13.15
N LYS A 72 6.39 17.27 14.19
CA LYS A 72 7.80 17.19 14.59
C LYS A 72 8.69 16.64 13.46
N LYS A 73 8.15 15.72 12.65
CA LYS A 73 8.74 15.25 11.39
C LYS A 73 7.79 15.53 10.22
N LYS A 74 8.34 15.58 9.01
CA LYS A 74 7.58 15.77 7.77
C LYS A 74 7.99 14.72 6.75
N ALA A 75 7.00 14.09 6.12
CA ALA A 75 7.24 13.16 5.03
C ALA A 75 7.84 13.89 3.81
N LYS A 76 9.07 13.53 3.42
CA LYS A 76 9.82 14.20 2.34
C LYS A 76 9.30 13.84 0.93
N ILE A 77 8.55 12.75 0.82
CA ILE A 77 8.02 12.16 -0.41
C ILE A 77 6.51 11.98 -0.24
N LEU A 78 5.72 12.23 -1.30
CA LEU A 78 4.29 11.92 -1.27
C LEU A 78 4.13 10.43 -0.98
N THR A 79 3.53 10.13 0.17
CA THR A 79 3.37 8.77 0.67
C THR A 79 1.90 8.40 0.64
N ILE A 80 1.57 7.33 -0.07
CA ILE A 80 0.21 6.79 -0.11
C ILE A 80 0.23 5.38 0.47
N PHE A 81 -0.87 4.98 1.11
CA PHE A 81 -0.98 3.64 1.67
C PHE A 81 -2.40 3.10 1.62
N VAL A 82 -2.50 1.77 1.58
CA VAL A 82 -3.72 1.01 1.90
C VAL A 82 -3.62 0.49 3.33
N GLY A 83 -4.74 0.12 3.95
CA GLY A 83 -4.74 -0.52 5.27
C GLY A 83 -4.44 -2.02 5.16
N GLY A 84 -3.75 -2.58 6.15
CA GLY A 84 -3.60 -4.03 6.35
C GLY A 84 -4.48 -4.57 7.49
N ASN A 85 -3.94 -5.49 8.28
CA ASN A 85 -4.59 -6.06 9.47
C ASN A 85 -4.07 -5.48 10.80
N HIS A 86 -2.93 -4.78 10.78
CA HIS A 86 -2.39 -4.06 11.92
C HIS A 86 -2.65 -2.56 11.78
N GLU A 87 -3.92 -2.16 11.85
CA GLU A 87 -4.31 -0.75 11.68
C GLU A 87 -5.05 -0.17 12.89
N ALA A 88 -4.86 1.12 13.13
CA ALA A 88 -5.70 1.90 14.03
C ALA A 88 -7.07 2.12 13.39
N MET A 89 -8.00 1.19 13.60
CA MET A 89 -9.28 1.18 12.88
C MET A 89 -10.16 2.39 13.19
N ASN A 90 -10.05 2.99 14.38
CA ASN A 90 -10.71 4.26 14.69
C ASN A 90 -10.21 5.43 13.81
N VAL A 91 -8.98 5.38 13.31
CA VAL A 91 -8.43 6.35 12.36
C VAL A 91 -8.92 6.04 10.95
N LEU A 92 -8.65 4.83 10.46
CA LEU A 92 -8.90 4.49 9.06
C LEU A 92 -10.39 4.43 8.72
N LYS A 93 -11.25 4.03 9.67
CA LYS A 93 -12.70 4.00 9.47
C LYS A 93 -13.26 5.39 9.19
N GLN A 94 -12.78 6.43 9.90
CA GLN A 94 -13.19 7.82 9.67
C GLN A 94 -12.87 8.31 8.24
N LEU A 95 -11.84 7.73 7.63
CA LEU A 95 -11.34 8.06 6.30
C LEU A 95 -11.74 6.99 5.26
N TYR A 96 -12.98 6.48 5.32
CA TYR A 96 -13.49 5.45 4.41
C TYR A 96 -13.25 5.75 2.91
N TYR A 97 -13.41 7.01 2.50
CA TYR A 97 -13.15 7.48 1.12
C TYR A 97 -11.72 7.97 0.86
N GLY A 98 -10.82 7.78 1.84
CA GLY A 98 -9.44 8.27 1.86
C GLY A 98 -9.29 9.65 2.52
N GLY A 99 -8.07 9.97 2.94
CA GLY A 99 -7.76 11.24 3.61
C GLY A 99 -6.30 11.37 4.03
N TRP A 100 -5.89 12.59 4.34
CA TRP A 100 -4.56 12.87 4.88
C TRP A 100 -4.53 12.49 6.36
N VAL A 101 -3.60 11.62 6.73
CA VAL A 101 -3.36 11.26 8.13
C VAL A 101 -2.23 12.10 8.74
N ALA A 102 -1.36 12.65 7.89
CA ALA A 102 -0.28 13.57 8.25
C ALA A 102 0.13 14.38 7.00
N PRO A 103 0.91 15.47 7.12
CA PRO A 103 1.40 16.20 5.97
C PRO A 103 2.15 15.29 5.00
N ASN A 104 1.70 15.27 3.74
CA ASN A 104 2.27 14.47 2.65
C ASN A 104 2.12 12.93 2.80
N ILE A 105 1.26 12.46 3.73
CA ILE A 105 0.90 11.04 3.91
C ILE A 105 -0.63 10.87 3.76
N TYR A 106 -1.07 10.11 2.76
CA TYR A 106 -2.48 9.93 2.40
C TYR A 106 -2.92 8.47 2.45
N TYR A 107 -3.96 8.19 3.23
CA TYR A 107 -4.67 6.91 3.23
C TYR A 107 -5.61 6.85 2.03
N LEU A 108 -5.53 5.79 1.23
CA LEU A 108 -6.33 5.64 0.01
C LEU A 108 -7.80 5.25 0.25
N GLY A 109 -8.19 4.92 1.48
CA GLY A 109 -9.55 4.51 1.81
C GLY A 109 -9.77 2.99 1.70
N TYR A 110 -11.01 2.56 1.90
CA TYR A 110 -11.36 1.13 1.88
C TYR A 110 -11.22 0.50 0.50
N SER A 111 -11.66 1.25 -0.52
CA SER A 111 -11.39 0.99 -1.93
C SER A 111 -11.38 2.33 -2.64
N SER A 112 -10.47 2.55 -3.59
CA SER A 112 -10.47 3.79 -4.36
C SER A 112 -9.70 3.71 -5.67
N VAL A 113 -9.88 4.73 -6.51
CA VAL A 113 -8.98 5.02 -7.62
C VAL A 113 -8.58 6.49 -7.59
N HIS A 114 -7.28 6.75 -7.65
CA HIS A 114 -6.71 8.10 -7.68
C HIS A 114 -5.75 8.23 -8.85
N ASN A 115 -5.56 9.47 -9.32
CA ASN A 115 -4.59 9.80 -10.36
C ASN A 115 -3.37 10.47 -9.71
N ILE A 116 -2.17 9.94 -9.93
CA ILE A 116 -0.90 10.54 -9.51
C ILE A 116 0.00 10.70 -10.73
N ASN A 117 0.22 11.94 -11.16
CA ASN A 117 1.07 12.26 -12.31
C ASN A 117 0.77 11.39 -13.56
N ASN A 118 -0.52 11.29 -13.93
CA ASN A 118 -1.05 10.50 -15.05
C ASN A 118 -0.98 8.96 -14.89
N PHE A 119 -0.65 8.46 -13.69
CA PHE A 119 -0.84 7.08 -13.31
C PHE A 119 -2.15 6.92 -12.53
N ARG A 120 -2.96 5.97 -12.95
CA ARG A 120 -4.24 5.62 -12.34
C ARG A 120 -4.02 4.44 -11.39
N ILE A 121 -4.11 4.72 -10.10
CA ILE A 121 -3.80 3.78 -9.03
C ILE A 121 -5.11 3.35 -8.39
N CYS A 122 -5.44 2.06 -8.51
CA CYS A 122 -6.54 1.42 -7.83
C CYS A 122 -6.06 0.83 -6.51
N SER A 123 -6.88 0.89 -5.47
CA SER A 123 -6.51 0.45 -4.14
C SER A 123 -7.64 -0.33 -3.46
N LEU A 124 -7.26 -1.29 -2.62
CA LEU A 124 -8.16 -2.04 -1.75
C LEU A 124 -7.46 -2.30 -0.41
N SER A 125 -8.06 -1.82 0.67
CA SER A 125 -7.53 -1.97 2.03
C SER A 125 -8.12 -3.21 2.71
N GLY A 126 -7.33 -3.81 3.59
CA GLY A 126 -7.74 -4.94 4.43
C GLY A 126 -7.28 -6.30 3.93
N ILE A 127 -7.76 -7.35 4.60
CA ILE A 127 -7.52 -8.75 4.22
C ILE A 127 -8.83 -9.53 4.05
N TYR A 128 -8.79 -10.59 3.24
CA TYR A 128 -9.92 -11.48 3.07
C TYR A 128 -10.12 -12.40 4.26
N LYS A 129 -11.37 -12.46 4.76
CA LYS A 129 -11.86 -13.56 5.59
C LYS A 129 -13.26 -13.96 5.15
N LYS A 130 -13.43 -15.23 4.80
CA LYS A 130 -14.69 -15.82 4.30
C LYS A 130 -15.90 -15.49 5.16
N TYR A 131 -15.76 -15.54 6.49
CA TYR A 131 -16.85 -15.30 7.44
C TYR A 131 -17.24 -13.82 7.61
N SER A 132 -16.44 -12.88 7.09
CA SER A 132 -16.74 -11.43 7.11
C SER A 132 -17.16 -10.89 5.75
N PHE A 133 -16.75 -11.55 4.66
CA PHE A 133 -16.91 -11.05 3.30
C PHE A 133 -18.35 -10.67 2.91
N PHE A 134 -19.33 -11.48 3.30
CA PHE A 134 -20.76 -11.26 2.99
C PHE A 134 -21.51 -10.47 4.08
N LYS A 135 -20.81 -9.90 5.07
CA LYS A 135 -21.43 -9.10 6.14
C LYS A 135 -21.44 -7.62 5.77
N LYS A 136 -22.35 -6.88 6.41
CA LYS A 136 -22.24 -5.43 6.49
C LYS A 136 -21.07 -5.02 7.38
N TYR A 137 -20.58 -3.79 7.27
CA TYR A 137 -19.82 -3.20 8.38
C TYR A 137 -20.79 -2.94 9.53
N TYR A 138 -20.43 -3.43 10.72
CA TYR A 138 -21.23 -3.27 11.94
C TYR A 138 -20.35 -2.98 13.17
N GLU A 139 -19.03 -3.07 13.01
CA GLU A 139 -18.06 -2.83 14.05
C GLU A 139 -18.14 -1.38 14.50
N SER A 140 -18.12 -1.13 15.80
CA SER A 140 -18.14 0.22 16.36
C SER A 140 -17.20 0.32 17.56
N TYR A 141 -16.72 1.53 17.80
CA TYR A 141 -15.98 1.86 19.02
C TYR A 141 -16.93 1.89 20.25
N PRO A 142 -16.50 1.39 21.44
CA PRO A 142 -15.23 0.72 21.71
C PRO A 142 -15.18 -0.68 21.08
N TYR A 143 -14.08 -0.98 20.38
CA TYR A 143 -13.93 -2.27 19.71
C TYR A 143 -13.59 -3.38 20.70
N THR A 144 -14.29 -4.51 20.59
CA THR A 144 -13.92 -5.78 21.20
C THR A 144 -12.77 -6.44 20.43
N ASP A 145 -12.12 -7.46 20.98
CA ASP A 145 -11.09 -8.22 20.24
C ASP A 145 -11.62 -8.78 18.91
N ILE A 146 -12.87 -9.26 18.89
CA ILE A 146 -13.52 -9.76 17.67
C ILE A 146 -13.78 -8.64 16.67
N THR A 147 -14.29 -7.49 17.13
CA THR A 147 -14.64 -6.38 16.22
C THR A 147 -13.43 -5.59 15.76
N LYS A 148 -12.30 -5.59 16.49
CA LYS A 148 -11.01 -5.10 15.98
C LYS A 148 -10.56 -5.91 14.78
N VAL A 149 -10.63 -7.24 14.89
CA VAL A 149 -10.28 -8.18 13.82
C VAL A 149 -11.21 -7.99 12.62
N SER A 150 -12.53 -8.01 12.83
CA SER A 150 -13.46 -7.95 11.71
C SER A 150 -13.49 -6.59 11.00
N ALA A 151 -13.10 -5.50 11.66
CA ALA A 151 -13.14 -4.14 11.11
C ALA A 151 -12.24 -3.94 9.88
N TYR A 152 -11.09 -4.62 9.79
CA TYR A 152 -10.18 -4.52 8.64
C TYR A 152 -10.44 -5.59 7.57
N HIS A 153 -11.39 -6.52 7.74
CA HIS A 153 -11.65 -7.49 6.69
C HIS A 153 -12.29 -6.84 5.45
N ILE A 154 -11.98 -7.34 4.26
CA ILE A 154 -12.60 -6.86 3.02
C ILE A 154 -14.06 -7.32 2.98
N ARG A 155 -14.99 -6.43 2.58
CA ARG A 155 -16.39 -6.78 2.29
C ARG A 155 -16.61 -6.94 0.80
N LYS A 156 -17.58 -7.77 0.42
CA LYS A 156 -18.05 -7.95 -0.96
C LYS A 156 -18.32 -6.61 -1.65
N TYR A 157 -18.94 -5.68 -0.93
CA TYR A 157 -19.25 -4.35 -1.43
C TYR A 157 -18.03 -3.60 -2.02
N GLU A 158 -16.86 -3.69 -1.39
CA GLU A 158 -15.63 -3.05 -1.89
C GLU A 158 -15.18 -3.65 -3.22
N ILE A 159 -15.19 -4.99 -3.32
CA ILE A 159 -14.84 -5.71 -4.54
C ILE A 159 -15.82 -5.39 -5.67
N GLU A 160 -17.13 -5.37 -5.40
CA GLU A 160 -18.16 -5.10 -6.41
C GLU A 160 -18.05 -3.67 -6.97
N LYS A 161 -17.71 -2.66 -6.15
CA LYS A 161 -17.39 -1.31 -6.65
C LYS A 161 -16.23 -1.32 -7.65
N LEU A 162 -15.13 -2.00 -7.32
CA LEU A 162 -13.96 -2.10 -8.20
C LEU A 162 -14.26 -2.91 -9.48
N LYS A 163 -15.18 -3.88 -9.41
CA LYS A 163 -15.69 -4.59 -10.59
C LYS A 163 -16.50 -3.69 -11.53
N LEU A 164 -16.89 -2.48 -11.16
CA LEU A 164 -17.56 -1.58 -12.10
C LEU A 164 -16.59 -0.82 -13.03
N LEU A 165 -15.30 -0.71 -12.67
CA LEU A 165 -14.31 0.02 -13.46
C LEU A 165 -14.22 -0.50 -14.91
N LYS A 166 -14.31 0.39 -15.89
CA LYS A 166 -14.16 0.10 -17.32
C LYS A 166 -12.86 0.67 -17.89
N ASN A 167 -12.40 1.83 -17.41
CA ASN A 167 -11.14 2.37 -17.88
C ASN A 167 -9.95 1.59 -17.31
N ASN A 168 -8.85 1.57 -18.05
CA ASN A 168 -7.62 0.88 -17.64
C ASN A 168 -7.08 1.42 -16.32
N VAL A 169 -6.51 0.53 -15.52
CA VAL A 169 -5.80 0.84 -14.27
C VAL A 169 -4.32 0.55 -14.50
N ASP A 170 -3.44 1.44 -14.06
CA ASP A 170 -2.00 1.25 -14.25
C ASP A 170 -1.40 0.41 -13.13
N ILE A 171 -1.78 0.70 -11.89
CA ILE A 171 -1.26 0.06 -10.67
C ILE A 171 -2.44 -0.34 -9.79
N VAL A 172 -2.45 -1.56 -9.29
CA VAL A 172 -3.32 -2.00 -8.18
C VAL A 172 -2.48 -2.19 -6.92
N VAL A 173 -2.96 -1.71 -5.78
CA VAL A 173 -2.33 -1.89 -4.46
C VAL A 173 -3.31 -2.59 -3.52
N THR A 174 -2.90 -3.72 -2.97
CA THR A 174 -3.63 -4.47 -1.94
C THR A 174 -2.71 -4.81 -0.77
N HIS A 175 -3.25 -5.25 0.37
CA HIS A 175 -2.41 -5.79 1.43
C HIS A 175 -2.15 -7.29 1.22
N ASP A 176 -3.21 -8.10 1.17
CA ASP A 176 -3.11 -9.52 0.85
C ASP A 176 -2.88 -9.78 -0.65
N TRP A 177 -2.36 -10.97 -0.96
CA TRP A 177 -2.06 -11.37 -2.33
C TRP A 177 -3.34 -11.76 -3.08
N PRO A 178 -3.43 -11.56 -4.41
CA PRO A 178 -4.38 -12.31 -5.23
C PRO A 178 -4.17 -13.80 -5.04
N ASN A 179 -5.25 -14.55 -4.90
CA ASN A 179 -5.15 -16.00 -4.81
C ASN A 179 -4.47 -16.58 -6.06
N ASN A 180 -3.69 -17.65 -5.88
CA ASN A 180 -2.94 -18.36 -6.91
C ASN A 180 -1.78 -17.59 -7.57
N ILE A 181 -1.50 -16.34 -7.19
CA ILE A 181 -0.43 -15.55 -7.82
C ILE A 181 0.96 -16.17 -7.65
N GLU A 182 1.15 -16.98 -6.60
CA GLU A 182 2.37 -17.73 -6.37
C GLU A 182 2.70 -18.70 -7.50
N LYS A 183 1.70 -19.19 -8.24
CA LYS A 183 1.91 -20.13 -9.36
C LYS A 183 2.48 -19.47 -10.61
N HIS A 184 2.61 -18.14 -10.60
CA HIS A 184 3.11 -17.33 -11.71
C HIS A 184 4.53 -16.79 -11.47
N GLY A 185 5.22 -17.31 -10.45
CA GLY A 185 6.63 -17.05 -10.15
C GLY A 185 7.32 -18.34 -9.67
N ASP A 186 8.42 -18.21 -8.93
CA ASP A 186 9.15 -19.37 -8.38
C ASP A 186 8.51 -19.87 -7.07
N VAL A 187 7.47 -20.69 -7.22
CA VAL A 187 6.80 -21.32 -6.09
C VAL A 187 7.74 -22.23 -5.29
N HIS A 188 8.79 -22.78 -5.91
CA HIS A 188 9.74 -23.67 -5.20
C HIS A 188 10.62 -22.86 -4.25
N ASP A 189 11.14 -21.72 -4.71
CA ASP A 189 11.86 -20.79 -3.84
C ASP A 189 10.97 -20.25 -2.70
N LEU A 190 9.71 -19.89 -3.02
CA LEU A 190 8.76 -19.43 -2.01
C LEU A 190 8.57 -20.49 -0.92
N LEU A 191 8.28 -21.74 -1.31
CA LEU A 191 8.07 -22.83 -0.35
C LEU A 191 9.35 -23.24 0.37
N ARG A 192 10.53 -23.05 -0.23
CA ARG A 192 11.81 -23.22 0.47
C ARG A 192 11.98 -22.20 1.60
N ARG A 193 11.64 -20.93 1.36
CA ARG A 193 11.74 -19.85 2.37
C ARG A 193 10.58 -19.85 3.37
N LYS A 194 9.40 -20.30 2.95
CA LYS A 194 8.14 -20.26 3.69
C LYS A 194 7.39 -21.58 3.56
N TYR A 195 7.98 -22.66 4.08
CA TYR A 195 7.43 -24.02 3.94
C TYR A 195 5.98 -24.15 4.42
N HIS A 196 5.58 -23.37 5.44
CA HIS A 196 4.22 -23.40 5.98
C HIS A 196 3.14 -23.03 4.94
N PHE A 197 3.48 -22.35 3.85
CA PHE A 197 2.54 -22.07 2.75
C PHE A 197 2.23 -23.31 1.90
N GLN A 198 2.95 -24.42 2.04
CA GLN A 198 2.80 -25.59 1.18
C GLN A 198 1.36 -26.13 1.12
N SER A 199 0.67 -26.15 2.26
CA SER A 199 -0.74 -26.55 2.33
C SER A 199 -1.63 -25.59 1.54
N ASP A 200 -1.44 -24.29 1.73
CA ASP A 200 -2.27 -23.26 1.08
C ASP A 200 -2.04 -23.21 -0.44
N VAL A 201 -0.80 -23.38 -0.87
CA VAL A 201 -0.44 -23.49 -2.29
C VAL A 201 -1.05 -24.73 -2.91
N TYR A 202 -0.97 -25.88 -2.23
CA TYR A 202 -1.53 -27.14 -2.71
C TYR A 202 -3.07 -27.08 -2.81
N ASN A 203 -3.73 -26.41 -1.86
CA ASN A 203 -5.18 -26.30 -1.77
C ASN A 203 -5.76 -25.09 -2.52
N ASN A 204 -4.92 -24.26 -3.16
CA ASN A 204 -5.33 -23.03 -3.86
C ASN A 204 -6.01 -22.00 -2.92
N THR A 205 -5.52 -21.90 -1.68
CA THR A 205 -6.08 -21.02 -0.64
C THR A 205 -5.14 -19.89 -0.24
N LEU A 206 -3.90 -19.87 -0.75
CA LEU A 206 -2.97 -18.78 -0.46
C LEU A 206 -3.47 -17.47 -1.09
N GLY A 207 -3.81 -16.49 -0.25
CA GLY A 207 -4.29 -15.18 -0.69
C GLY A 207 -5.81 -15.08 -0.88
N ASN A 208 -6.23 -14.00 -1.53
CA ASN A 208 -7.62 -13.57 -1.60
C ASN A 208 -8.27 -13.97 -2.94
N PRO A 209 -9.30 -14.83 -2.92
CA PRO A 209 -9.94 -15.34 -4.13
C PRO A 209 -10.70 -14.27 -4.90
N HIS A 210 -11.10 -13.17 -4.24
CA HIS A 210 -11.86 -12.10 -4.89
C HIS A 210 -10.96 -11.08 -5.59
N THR A 211 -9.72 -10.91 -5.14
CA THR A 211 -8.72 -10.10 -5.84
C THR A 211 -8.14 -10.82 -7.06
N GLU A 212 -8.14 -12.15 -7.12
CA GLU A 212 -7.83 -12.90 -8.36
C GLU A 212 -8.83 -12.56 -9.48
N ILE A 213 -10.11 -12.43 -9.14
CA ILE A 213 -11.16 -11.98 -10.09
C ILE A 213 -10.87 -10.54 -10.55
N LEU A 214 -10.49 -9.65 -9.62
CA LEU A 214 -10.12 -8.27 -9.97
C LEU A 214 -8.87 -8.21 -10.83
N LEU A 215 -7.85 -9.05 -10.58
CA LEU A 215 -6.64 -9.14 -11.39
C LEU A 215 -6.98 -9.46 -12.84
N ASN A 216 -7.76 -10.51 -13.09
CA ASN A 216 -8.20 -10.91 -14.42
C ASN A 216 -9.07 -9.86 -15.12
N LYS A 217 -9.88 -9.13 -14.35
CA LYS A 217 -10.76 -8.09 -14.87
C LYS A 217 -10.00 -6.82 -15.24
N LEU A 218 -9.23 -6.27 -14.29
CA LEU A 218 -8.63 -4.94 -14.38
C LEU A 218 -7.34 -4.95 -15.22
N LYS A 219 -6.65 -6.09 -15.27
CA LYS A 219 -5.41 -6.30 -16.03
C LYS A 219 -4.39 -5.17 -15.85
N PRO A 220 -4.06 -4.77 -14.60
CA PRO A 220 -3.17 -3.64 -14.39
C PRO A 220 -1.75 -3.96 -14.87
N TYR A 221 -0.95 -2.95 -15.17
CA TYR A 221 0.47 -3.17 -15.48
C TYR A 221 1.24 -3.70 -14.27
N PHE A 222 0.91 -3.19 -13.08
CA PHE A 222 1.52 -3.59 -11.82
C PHE A 222 0.45 -3.96 -10.77
N TRP A 223 0.75 -4.98 -9.99
CA TRP A 223 0.03 -5.31 -8.76
C TRP A 223 1.02 -5.37 -7.60
N PHE A 224 0.84 -4.51 -6.60
CA PHE A 224 1.67 -4.46 -5.40
C PHE A 224 0.91 -4.99 -4.19
N ALA A 225 1.54 -5.86 -3.42
CA ALA A 225 0.98 -6.47 -2.22
C ALA A 225 2.03 -6.69 -1.11
N SER A 226 1.62 -7.12 0.07
CA SER A 226 2.53 -7.51 1.16
C SER A 226 1.94 -8.63 2.01
N HIS A 227 1.75 -8.42 3.31
CA HIS A 227 1.14 -9.32 4.29
C HIS A 227 1.94 -10.58 4.64
N LEU A 228 2.43 -11.32 3.64
CA LEU A 228 3.08 -12.62 3.83
C LEU A 228 4.56 -12.55 4.25
N HIS A 229 5.09 -11.35 4.51
CA HIS A 229 6.46 -11.10 4.98
C HIS A 229 7.52 -11.84 4.15
N VAL A 230 7.47 -11.65 2.82
CA VAL A 230 8.38 -12.28 1.86
C VAL A 230 8.46 -11.46 0.57
N LYS A 231 9.68 -11.20 0.07
CA LYS A 231 9.84 -10.69 -1.31
C LYS A 231 9.43 -11.78 -2.29
N TYR A 232 8.52 -11.46 -3.20
CA TYR A 232 8.10 -12.35 -4.27
C TYR A 232 7.70 -11.58 -5.52
N SER A 233 8.09 -12.07 -6.67
CA SER A 233 7.74 -11.49 -7.97
C SER A 233 7.15 -12.55 -8.88
N ALA A 234 6.15 -12.15 -9.66
CA ALA A 234 5.46 -13.03 -10.60
C ALA A 234 5.01 -12.27 -11.84
N LEU A 235 4.92 -12.97 -12.97
CA LEU A 235 4.37 -12.45 -14.22
C LEU A 235 3.05 -13.17 -14.52
N TYR A 236 1.94 -12.50 -14.23
CA TYR A 236 0.62 -13.03 -14.49
C TYR A 236 0.22 -12.75 -15.94
N ILE A 237 0.21 -13.77 -16.78
CA ILE A 237 -0.23 -13.69 -18.18
C ILE A 237 -1.76 -13.80 -18.20
N HIS A 238 -2.44 -12.76 -18.67
CA HIS A 238 -3.90 -12.74 -18.72
C HIS A 238 -4.45 -13.71 -19.77
N ASN A 239 -5.72 -14.08 -19.64
CA ASN A 239 -6.41 -15.00 -20.55
C ASN A 239 -6.39 -14.58 -22.03
N ASP A 240 -6.19 -13.29 -22.33
CA ASP A 240 -6.06 -12.80 -23.70
C ASP A 240 -4.68 -13.08 -24.33
N GLN A 241 -3.71 -13.55 -23.53
CA GLN A 241 -2.30 -13.80 -23.89
C GLN A 241 -1.59 -12.59 -24.52
N LYS A 242 -2.14 -11.38 -24.34
CA LYS A 242 -1.62 -10.13 -24.89
C LYS A 242 -1.17 -9.18 -23.80
N GLN A 243 -1.86 -9.23 -22.67
CA GLN A 243 -1.56 -8.43 -21.50
C GLN A 243 -0.98 -9.31 -20.41
N TYR A 244 -0.18 -8.70 -19.56
CA TYR A 244 0.38 -9.33 -18.38
C TYR A 244 0.49 -8.30 -17.27
N THR A 245 0.44 -8.78 -16.03
CA THR A 245 0.62 -7.98 -14.84
C THR A 245 1.92 -8.40 -14.15
N ARG A 246 2.75 -7.41 -13.80
CA ARG A 246 3.89 -7.61 -12.91
C ARG A 246 3.40 -7.56 -11.48
N PHE A 247 3.43 -8.71 -10.81
CA PHE A 247 3.16 -8.78 -9.38
C PHE A 247 4.46 -8.59 -8.60
N LEU A 248 4.41 -7.78 -7.55
CA LEU A 248 5.49 -7.63 -6.58
C LEU A 248 4.90 -7.62 -5.17
N SER A 249 5.44 -8.50 -4.33
CA SER A 249 5.28 -8.43 -2.89
C SER A 249 6.62 -8.24 -2.19
N LEU A 250 6.57 -7.55 -1.05
CA LEU A 250 7.73 -7.19 -0.24
C LEU A 250 7.50 -7.57 1.23
N ASP A 251 8.60 -7.76 1.94
CA ASP A 251 8.62 -8.09 3.36
C ASP A 251 8.22 -6.89 4.25
N LYS A 252 8.10 -7.12 5.55
CA LYS A 252 7.90 -6.04 6.53
C LYS A 252 9.14 -5.18 6.68
N ALA A 253 8.94 -3.89 6.93
CA ALA A 253 10.00 -2.92 7.20
C ALA A 253 10.83 -3.36 8.40
N GLN A 254 12.03 -3.84 8.12
CA GLN A 254 13.01 -4.28 9.11
C GLN A 254 14.37 -4.31 8.42
N GLU A 255 15.42 -4.00 9.17
CA GLU A 255 16.79 -4.13 8.67
C GLU A 255 17.06 -5.54 8.13
N TYR A 256 17.90 -5.63 7.08
CA TYR A 256 18.30 -6.87 6.42
C TYR A 256 17.18 -7.65 5.71
N LYS A 257 15.96 -7.09 5.62
CA LYS A 257 14.85 -7.66 4.85
C LYS A 257 14.62 -6.95 3.53
N HIS A 258 14.05 -7.66 2.56
CA HIS A 258 13.63 -7.10 1.28
C HIS A 258 12.26 -6.39 1.39
N PHE A 259 12.21 -5.31 2.17
CA PHE A 259 10.97 -4.60 2.47
C PHE A 259 10.67 -3.44 1.51
N ILE A 260 11.65 -3.01 0.70
CA ILE A 260 11.55 -1.86 -0.18
C ILE A 260 12.14 -2.15 -1.56
N GLN A 261 11.50 -1.65 -2.62
CA GLN A 261 12.02 -1.70 -3.99
C GLN A 261 11.73 -0.39 -4.73
N ILE A 262 12.72 0.10 -5.47
CA ILE A 262 12.58 1.28 -6.33
C ILE A 262 12.32 0.85 -7.78
N LEU A 263 11.29 1.43 -8.39
CA LEU A 263 10.89 1.19 -9.77
C LEU A 263 10.92 2.49 -10.56
N ASN A 264 11.63 2.54 -11.69
CA ASN A 264 11.55 3.67 -12.62
C ASN A 264 10.52 3.37 -13.71
N ILE A 265 9.30 3.86 -13.51
CA ILE A 265 8.16 3.59 -14.39
C ILE A 265 7.93 4.78 -15.33
N VAL A 266 7.88 4.51 -16.63
CA VAL A 266 7.69 5.51 -17.69
C VAL A 266 6.40 5.22 -18.45
N LYS A 267 5.45 6.17 -18.42
CA LYS A 267 4.23 6.12 -19.23
C LYS A 267 4.42 6.93 -20.52
N LYS A 268 4.48 6.22 -21.65
CA LYS A 268 4.65 6.77 -23.01
C LYS A 268 3.37 7.54 -23.44
N LYS A 269 3.37 8.12 -24.65
CA LYS A 269 2.28 9.00 -25.13
C LYS A 269 1.02 8.23 -25.54
N ASP A 270 1.21 7.02 -26.05
CA ASP A 270 0.21 5.98 -26.31
C ASP A 270 -0.41 5.37 -25.04
N SER A 271 0.01 5.82 -23.86
CA SER A 271 -0.35 5.28 -22.53
C SER A 271 0.28 3.92 -22.19
N SER A 272 1.18 3.39 -23.02
CA SER A 272 1.94 2.19 -22.66
C SER A 272 2.92 2.49 -21.52
N ILE A 273 3.08 1.53 -20.61
CA ILE A 273 3.94 1.67 -19.43
C ILE A 273 5.15 0.75 -19.57
N HIS A 274 6.33 1.33 -19.38
CA HIS A 274 7.61 0.65 -19.47
C HIS A 274 8.35 0.78 -18.14
N LEU A 275 8.99 -0.32 -17.72
CA LEU A 275 9.91 -0.33 -16.61
C LEU A 275 11.33 -0.05 -17.14
N ASN A 276 11.94 1.03 -16.70
CA ASN A 276 13.30 1.40 -17.06
C ASN A 276 14.28 0.96 -15.98
N PHE A 277 15.40 0.35 -16.36
CA PHE A 277 16.44 -0.14 -15.47
C PHE A 277 17.73 0.69 -15.51
N ASP A 278 17.75 1.80 -16.25
CA ASP A 278 18.94 2.67 -16.40
C ASP A 278 19.54 3.18 -15.07
N HIS A 279 18.74 3.14 -14.00
CA HIS A 279 19.13 3.56 -12.65
C HIS A 279 19.76 2.44 -11.83
N VAL A 280 19.61 1.18 -12.26
CA VAL A 280 20.23 0.02 -11.61
C VAL A 280 21.65 -0.09 -12.17
N PRO A 281 22.69 -0.21 -11.32
CA PRO A 281 24.02 -0.51 -11.81
C PRO A 281 23.97 -1.71 -12.75
N LYS A 282 24.49 -1.56 -13.98
CA LYS A 282 24.58 -2.69 -14.91
C LYS A 282 25.45 -3.74 -14.25
N VAL A 283 24.84 -4.79 -13.72
CA VAL A 283 25.58 -6.00 -13.35
C VAL A 283 26.33 -6.41 -14.60
N LEU A 284 27.65 -6.56 -14.49
CA LEU A 284 28.50 -7.09 -15.55
C LEU A 284 27.99 -8.50 -15.86
N LEU A 285 27.04 -8.60 -16.78
CA LEU A 285 26.65 -9.87 -17.36
C LEU A 285 27.92 -10.44 -18.01
N PRO A 286 28.29 -11.70 -17.72
CA PRO A 286 29.36 -12.36 -18.46
C PRO A 286 29.02 -12.28 -19.95
N GLU A 287 29.99 -11.83 -20.75
CA GLU A 287 29.87 -11.83 -22.22
C GLU A 287 29.35 -13.20 -22.69
N PRO A 288 28.32 -13.24 -23.55
CA PRO A 288 27.80 -14.49 -24.09
C PRO A 288 28.92 -15.18 -24.88
N GLY A 289 29.54 -16.20 -24.27
CA GLY A 289 30.73 -16.87 -24.81
C GLY A 289 31.79 -17.26 -23.79
N SER A 290 31.71 -16.78 -22.54
CA SER A 290 32.56 -17.27 -21.46
C SER A 290 32.09 -18.65 -20.98
N LYS A 291 32.78 -19.72 -21.41
CA LYS A 291 32.67 -21.04 -20.78
C LYS A 291 33.28 -20.96 -19.39
N MET A 292 32.46 -20.96 -18.34
CA MET A 292 32.91 -21.49 -17.05
C MET A 292 32.77 -23.00 -17.11
N ASP A 293 33.91 -23.69 -17.18
CA ASP A 293 33.99 -25.12 -16.94
C ASP A 293 33.63 -25.37 -15.47
N ILE A 294 32.40 -25.79 -15.20
CA ILE A 294 32.05 -26.45 -13.93
C ILE A 294 32.02 -27.95 -14.24
N GLN A 295 33.15 -28.61 -14.02
CA GLN A 295 33.18 -30.04 -13.79
C GLN A 295 32.50 -30.30 -12.44
N ASN A 296 31.37 -31.01 -12.45
CA ASN A 296 30.98 -31.86 -11.33
C ASN A 296 30.14 -33.03 -11.86
N ASP A 297 30.72 -34.21 -11.71
CA ASP A 297 30.17 -35.50 -12.06
C ASP A 297 28.95 -35.85 -11.18
N ALA A 298 27.80 -36.15 -11.78
CA ALA A 298 26.85 -37.15 -11.28
C ALA A 298 25.81 -37.48 -12.37
N GLN A 299 25.82 -38.74 -12.81
CA GLN A 299 24.94 -39.29 -13.84
C GLN A 299 23.45 -39.31 -13.40
N PRO A 300 22.49 -39.23 -14.34
CA PRO A 300 21.07 -39.36 -14.04
C PRO A 300 20.64 -40.84 -14.10
N ASN A 301 19.95 -41.33 -13.08
CA ASN A 301 19.17 -42.56 -13.16
C ASN A 301 17.69 -42.26 -12.89
N HIS A 302 16.90 -42.48 -13.94
CA HIS A 302 15.46 -42.74 -13.90
C HIS A 302 15.16 -43.95 -13.00
N ASP A 303 14.08 -43.88 -12.21
CA ASP A 303 12.95 -44.83 -12.25
C ASP A 303 12.01 -44.71 -11.02
N LEU A 304 10.74 -44.37 -11.33
CA LEU A 304 9.48 -45.01 -10.90
C LEU A 304 9.09 -45.14 -9.41
N GLU A 305 7.96 -44.46 -9.10
CA GLU A 305 6.74 -44.94 -8.45
C GLU A 305 6.79 -45.84 -7.18
N ASN A 306 6.22 -45.30 -6.08
CA ASN A 306 5.22 -45.89 -5.16
C ASN A 306 5.49 -45.67 -3.64
N CYS A 307 4.51 -45.00 -3.01
CA CYS A 307 4.15 -44.88 -1.59
C CYS A 307 4.04 -46.22 -0.80
N PRO A 308 3.72 -46.26 0.52
CA PRO A 308 3.97 -45.32 1.64
C PRO A 308 4.35 -46.02 2.99
N ASN A 309 4.44 -45.22 4.06
CA ASN A 309 4.18 -45.51 5.50
C ASN A 309 5.31 -45.93 6.47
N THR A 310 5.44 -45.07 7.49
CA THR A 310 5.59 -45.31 8.94
C THR A 310 6.98 -45.58 9.58
N LYS A 311 7.31 -44.61 10.46
CA LYS A 311 7.85 -44.72 11.83
C LYS A 311 9.38 -44.80 12.05
N THR A 312 9.87 -43.68 12.60
CA THR A 312 10.81 -43.55 13.74
C THR A 312 12.19 -44.19 13.62
N ASN A 313 13.23 -43.35 13.49
CA ASN A 313 14.20 -43.10 14.58
C ASN A 313 15.29 -42.09 14.17
N THR A 314 15.66 -41.31 15.17
CA THR A 314 16.78 -40.37 15.31
C THR A 314 18.10 -40.80 14.65
N CYS A 315 18.77 -39.86 13.97
CA CYS A 315 20.22 -39.64 14.08
C CYS A 315 20.62 -38.26 13.53
N ASN A 316 21.57 -37.65 14.24
CA ASN A 316 22.35 -36.47 13.89
C ASN A 316 22.81 -36.47 12.43
N ASN A 317 22.93 -35.30 11.80
CA ASN A 317 24.12 -34.94 11.03
C ASN A 317 24.17 -33.45 10.73
N ASN A 318 25.40 -32.96 10.68
CA ASN A 318 25.80 -31.61 10.34
C ASN A 318 25.34 -31.22 8.94
N ASP A 319 24.71 -30.05 8.78
CA ASP A 319 24.51 -29.46 7.45
C ASP A 319 25.31 -28.15 7.34
N HIS A 320 26.30 -28.20 6.46
CA HIS A 320 26.95 -27.04 5.89
C HIS A 320 25.92 -26.20 5.14
N HIS A 321 25.81 -24.91 5.48
CA HIS A 321 25.10 -23.93 4.67
C HIS A 321 25.81 -23.78 3.32
N ASN A 322 25.22 -24.37 2.28
CA ASN A 322 25.61 -24.17 0.88
C ASN A 322 25.04 -22.84 0.37
N ASP A 323 25.89 -22.10 -0.34
CA ASP A 323 25.71 -20.79 -0.99
C ASP A 323 24.76 -20.83 -2.22
N ASP A 324 24.02 -21.92 -2.41
CA ASP A 324 23.19 -22.17 -3.61
C ASP A 324 21.92 -21.30 -3.65
N SER A 325 21.49 -20.73 -2.53
CA SER A 325 20.26 -19.94 -2.46
C SER A 325 20.36 -18.60 -3.20
N ILE A 326 21.54 -17.99 -3.21
CA ILE A 326 21.77 -16.67 -3.86
C ILE A 326 21.74 -16.81 -5.38
N ASN A 327 22.31 -17.89 -5.92
CA ASN A 327 22.31 -18.13 -7.37
C ASN A 327 20.90 -18.41 -7.91
N LEU A 328 20.08 -19.15 -7.18
CA LEU A 328 18.71 -19.47 -7.60
C LEU A 328 17.81 -18.22 -7.68
N ASP A 329 17.91 -17.30 -6.71
CA ASP A 329 17.15 -16.04 -6.71
C ASP A 329 17.55 -15.18 -7.92
N TYR A 330 18.85 -15.15 -8.23
CA TYR A 330 19.39 -14.44 -9.39
C TYR A 330 18.91 -15.02 -10.73
N ASP A 331 18.90 -16.35 -10.88
CA ASP A 331 18.49 -17.01 -12.13
C ASP A 331 16.99 -16.83 -12.42
N HIS A 332 16.13 -16.90 -11.40
CA HIS A 332 14.70 -16.69 -11.60
C HIS A 332 14.35 -15.21 -11.83
N GLU A 333 14.92 -14.28 -11.06
CA GLU A 333 14.70 -12.83 -11.29
C GLU A 333 15.20 -12.43 -12.69
N LYS A 334 16.29 -13.03 -13.15
CA LYS A 334 16.77 -12.89 -14.53
C LYS A 334 15.81 -13.50 -15.55
N ALA A 335 15.25 -14.68 -15.32
CA ALA A 335 14.27 -15.30 -16.22
C ALA A 335 12.99 -14.46 -16.33
N LEU A 336 12.47 -13.96 -15.20
CA LEU A 336 11.35 -13.01 -15.19
C LEU A 336 11.71 -11.72 -15.94
N TYR A 337 12.92 -11.20 -15.74
CA TYR A 337 13.39 -10.01 -16.44
C TYR A 337 13.48 -10.22 -17.96
N GLU A 338 13.99 -11.37 -18.40
CA GLU A 338 14.06 -11.72 -19.82
C GLU A 338 12.66 -11.92 -20.42
N LEU A 339 11.76 -12.61 -19.71
CA LEU A 339 10.36 -12.75 -20.10
C LEU A 339 9.69 -11.38 -20.20
N ASP A 340 9.87 -10.53 -19.19
CA ASP A 340 9.33 -9.17 -19.16
C ASP A 340 9.80 -8.34 -20.36
N ARG A 341 11.10 -8.36 -20.62
CA ARG A 341 11.71 -7.68 -21.77
C ARG A 341 11.14 -8.20 -23.08
N ASN A 342 11.01 -9.52 -23.25
CA ASN A 342 10.45 -10.12 -24.46
C ASN A 342 8.98 -9.71 -24.66
N MET A 343 8.18 -9.72 -23.59
CA MET A 343 6.78 -9.29 -23.65
C MET A 343 6.64 -7.79 -23.95
N GLN A 344 7.51 -6.94 -23.41
CA GLN A 344 7.57 -5.51 -23.78
C GLN A 344 7.86 -5.34 -25.29
N LEU A 345 8.85 -6.06 -25.83
CA LEU A 345 9.22 -6.00 -27.25
C LEU A 345 8.10 -6.50 -28.18
N ASP A 346 7.35 -7.52 -27.77
CA ASP A 346 6.23 -8.03 -28.54
C ASP A 346 5.03 -7.08 -28.54
N GLN A 347 4.79 -6.35 -27.45
CA GLN A 347 3.81 -5.27 -27.40
C GLN A 347 4.20 -4.14 -28.36
N GLU A 348 5.47 -3.69 -28.35
CA GLU A 348 5.96 -2.64 -29.25
C GLU A 348 5.77 -3.03 -30.74
N LYS A 349 6.09 -4.27 -31.13
CA LYS A 349 5.88 -4.77 -32.50
C LYS A 349 4.41 -4.84 -32.92
N ASN A 350 3.52 -5.15 -31.99
CA ASN A 350 2.08 -5.24 -32.28
C ASN A 350 1.45 -3.87 -32.46
N ASP A 351 1.92 -2.87 -31.70
CA ASP A 351 1.46 -1.49 -31.84
C ASP A 351 1.94 -0.88 -33.17
N GLU A 352 3.17 -1.15 -33.60
CA GLU A 352 3.67 -0.73 -34.93
C GLU A 352 2.84 -1.32 -36.10
N LYS A 353 2.38 -2.57 -35.98
CA LYS A 353 1.54 -3.21 -37.03
C LYS A 353 0.10 -2.72 -37.07
N ASN A 354 -0.40 -2.10 -35.99
CA ASN A 354 -1.79 -1.60 -35.93
C ASN A 354 -1.93 -0.15 -36.40
N VAL A 355 -0.83 0.62 -36.46
CA VAL A 355 -0.84 2.00 -37.00
C VAL A 355 -1.08 2.02 -38.52
N ASP A 356 -0.80 0.93 -39.24
CA ASP A 356 -1.03 0.81 -40.69
C ASP A 356 -2.42 0.27 -41.11
N LYS A 357 -3.35 0.06 -40.17
CA LYS A 357 -4.69 -0.51 -40.47
C LYS A 357 -5.90 0.25 -39.91
N SER A 358 -5.73 1.42 -39.29
CA SER A 358 -6.85 2.23 -38.80
C SER A 358 -7.41 3.18 -39.86
N ALA A 359 -7.95 2.62 -40.93
CA ALA A 359 -8.94 3.26 -41.78
C ALA A 359 -10.03 2.21 -42.05
N ASP A 360 -11.29 2.59 -41.81
CA ASP A 360 -12.52 1.81 -42.01
C ASP A 360 -13.02 0.89 -40.87
N LYS A 361 -14.18 1.34 -40.34
CA LYS A 361 -15.38 0.60 -39.90
C LYS A 361 -15.76 0.71 -38.41
N ASN A 362 -16.61 1.71 -38.18
CA ASN A 362 -17.83 1.58 -37.39
C ASN A 362 -18.54 0.25 -37.69
N VAL A 363 -18.95 -0.51 -36.66
CA VAL A 363 -20.26 -1.19 -36.51
C VAL A 363 -20.30 -1.92 -35.15
N CYS A 364 -21.22 -1.46 -34.30
CA CYS A 364 -22.14 -2.20 -33.41
C CYS A 364 -21.65 -3.50 -32.72
N ASN A 365 -21.46 -3.45 -31.40
CA ASN A 365 -21.46 -4.66 -30.56
C ASN A 365 -22.81 -4.79 -29.83
N LYS A 366 -23.51 -5.87 -30.16
CA LYS A 366 -24.70 -6.39 -29.46
C LYS A 366 -24.28 -7.09 -28.18
N ASP A 367 -25.16 -6.96 -27.20
CA ASP A 367 -25.15 -7.61 -25.89
C ASP A 367 -24.92 -9.13 -25.97
N ILE A 368 -24.01 -9.63 -25.14
CA ILE A 368 -23.93 -11.05 -24.78
C ILE A 368 -24.01 -11.12 -23.25
N SER A 369 -25.18 -11.53 -22.78
CA SER A 369 -25.44 -11.98 -21.42
C SER A 369 -24.70 -13.30 -21.17
N LEU A 370 -23.86 -13.37 -20.14
CA LEU A 370 -23.37 -14.62 -19.57
C LEU A 370 -24.21 -14.94 -18.33
N GLU A 371 -25.12 -15.89 -18.48
CA GLU A 371 -25.78 -16.57 -17.37
C GLU A 371 -24.81 -17.58 -16.75
N ASP A 372 -24.26 -17.25 -15.58
CA ASP A 372 -23.55 -18.23 -14.76
C ASP A 372 -24.57 -19.11 -14.01
N LYS A 373 -24.76 -20.33 -14.52
CA LYS A 373 -25.38 -21.43 -13.78
C LYS A 373 -24.34 -22.06 -12.86
N ASN A 374 -24.21 -21.54 -11.64
CA ASN A 374 -23.55 -22.28 -10.56
C ASN A 374 -24.54 -23.28 -9.93
N GLN A 375 -24.36 -24.55 -10.26
CA GLN A 375 -24.96 -25.66 -9.54
C GLN A 375 -24.41 -25.70 -8.11
N HIS A 376 -25.31 -25.48 -7.15
CA HIS A 376 -25.14 -25.84 -5.75
C HIS A 376 -24.76 -27.31 -5.63
N ASN A 377 -23.57 -27.58 -5.10
CA ASN A 377 -23.32 -28.81 -4.35
C ASN A 377 -23.08 -28.42 -2.90
N ASN A 378 -24.16 -28.47 -2.12
CA ASN A 378 -24.12 -28.43 -0.66
C ASN A 378 -23.52 -29.76 -0.17
N ASN A 379 -22.26 -29.73 0.25
CA ASN A 379 -21.76 -30.66 1.26
C ASN A 379 -21.45 -29.85 2.51
N ASN A 380 -22.41 -29.88 3.43
CA ASN A 380 -22.22 -29.47 4.81
C ASN A 380 -21.32 -30.51 5.49
N ASN A 381 -20.05 -30.19 5.65
CA ASN A 381 -19.24 -30.70 6.75
C ASN A 381 -18.81 -29.49 7.58
N ASN A 382 -19.55 -29.26 8.66
CA ASN A 382 -19.12 -28.41 9.76
C ASN A 382 -18.08 -29.20 10.56
N ASN A 383 -16.84 -28.73 10.55
CA ASN A 383 -15.77 -28.95 11.52
C ASN A 383 -14.55 -28.32 10.86
N ASP A 384 -14.09 -27.16 11.31
CA ASP A 384 -12.69 -26.72 11.16
C ASP A 384 -12.49 -25.55 12.14
N ASP A 385 -11.86 -25.88 13.26
CA ASP A 385 -11.24 -24.97 14.20
C ASP A 385 -9.93 -24.47 13.56
N ASP A 386 -9.99 -23.37 12.81
CA ASP A 386 -8.76 -22.70 12.34
C ASP A 386 -8.39 -21.61 13.35
N ASP A 387 -7.49 -22.03 14.24
CA ASP A 387 -6.67 -21.23 15.13
C ASP A 387 -6.05 -20.05 14.36
N ASP A 388 -6.27 -18.83 14.87
CA ASP A 388 -5.51 -17.66 14.47
C ASP A 388 -4.06 -17.93 14.89
N GLY A 389 -3.30 -18.52 13.97
CA GLY A 389 -1.85 -18.45 13.94
C GLY A 389 -1.45 -16.99 13.83
N VAL A 390 -1.46 -16.30 14.97
CA VAL A 390 -0.63 -15.13 15.19
C VAL A 390 0.77 -15.61 14.86
N ASP A 391 1.33 -15.10 13.77
CA ASP A 391 2.72 -15.34 13.40
C ASP A 391 3.61 -14.56 14.39
N ILE A 392 3.61 -15.04 15.64
CA ILE A 392 4.61 -14.78 16.66
C ILE A 392 5.75 -15.74 16.38
N GLN A 393 6.47 -15.52 15.28
CA GLN A 393 7.83 -16.01 15.22
C GLN A 393 8.67 -15.17 16.18
N ALA A 394 8.85 -15.74 17.37
CA ALA A 394 9.97 -15.43 18.22
C ALA A 394 11.24 -15.91 17.50
N ASP A 395 11.97 -14.97 16.90
CA ASP A 395 13.38 -15.16 16.60
C ASP A 395 14.10 -15.44 17.93
N THR A 396 14.29 -16.73 18.23
CA THR A 396 15.15 -17.19 19.32
C THR A 396 16.46 -17.62 18.68
N SER A 397 17.33 -16.66 18.38
CA SER A 397 18.75 -16.94 18.18
C SER A 397 19.45 -16.82 19.53
N THR A 398 19.80 -17.98 20.07
CA THR A 398 20.75 -18.15 21.17
C THR A 398 22.09 -17.52 20.81
N ASN A 399 22.64 -16.65 21.67
CA ASN A 399 24.10 -16.54 21.81
C ASN A 399 24.48 -16.04 23.22
N VAL A 400 25.06 -17.00 23.95
CA VAL A 400 26.14 -16.99 24.94
C VAL A 400 26.60 -15.63 25.50
N ALA A 401 26.56 -15.58 26.84
CA ALA A 401 27.10 -14.54 27.69
C ALA A 401 28.62 -14.34 27.53
N ASP A 402 29.06 -13.08 27.59
CA ASP A 402 30.35 -12.74 28.18
C ASP A 402 30.23 -11.42 28.97
N GLN A 403 30.58 -11.54 30.26
CA GLN A 403 30.71 -10.44 31.21
C GLN A 403 32.04 -9.73 30.98
N ASN A 404 32.08 -8.40 31.02
CA ASN A 404 33.20 -7.70 31.69
C ASN A 404 32.86 -6.25 32.05
N ASN A 405 33.08 -5.96 33.33
CA ASN A 405 33.00 -4.67 33.99
C ASN A 405 34.14 -3.73 33.57
N ASN A 406 33.94 -2.40 33.63
CA ASN A 406 34.65 -1.51 34.56
C ASN A 406 34.38 0.00 34.35
N SER A 407 34.01 0.67 35.46
CA SER A 407 34.33 2.04 35.95
C SER A 407 34.23 3.27 35.01
N VAL A 408 33.38 4.32 35.21
CA VAL A 408 33.20 5.31 36.32
C VAL A 408 34.39 6.31 36.43
N PRO A 409 34.25 7.64 36.72
CA PRO A 409 33.15 8.62 36.46
C PRO A 409 33.58 10.11 36.23
N THR A 410 32.58 10.96 35.91
CA THR A 410 32.30 12.37 36.33
C THR A 410 33.39 13.47 36.47
N ASN A 411 33.05 14.62 35.87
CA ASN A 411 32.93 15.98 36.47
C ASN A 411 33.95 17.11 36.12
N LEU A 412 33.33 18.22 35.65
CA LEU A 412 33.57 19.65 35.96
C LEU A 412 34.51 20.51 35.09
N LYS A 413 33.89 21.59 34.55
CA LYS A 413 34.31 23.03 34.54
C LYS A 413 35.48 23.42 33.63
N GLU A 414 35.62 24.62 33.04
CA GLU A 414 34.88 25.89 32.90
C GLU A 414 35.76 26.76 31.93
N ASN A 415 35.20 27.82 31.36
CA ASN A 415 35.87 29.04 30.81
C ASN A 415 36.51 28.97 29.40
N GLU A 416 36.48 29.97 28.53
CA GLU A 416 36.08 31.40 28.55
C GLU A 416 36.06 31.95 27.09
N GLU A 417 35.17 32.92 26.83
CA GLU A 417 35.34 34.13 25.97
C GLU A 417 35.59 33.96 24.43
N GLU A 418 35.04 34.74 23.48
CA GLU A 418 34.80 36.19 23.45
C GLU A 418 33.92 36.60 22.22
N SER A 419 32.83 37.36 22.46
CA SER A 419 32.39 38.61 21.79
C SER A 419 31.99 38.68 20.29
N LEU A 420 30.78 39.19 19.99
CA LEU A 420 30.49 40.60 19.61
C LEU A 420 29.03 40.83 19.19
N ASN A 421 28.48 41.94 19.69
CA ASN A 421 27.13 42.50 19.56
C ASN A 421 26.69 42.83 18.12
N ASP A 422 25.38 42.82 17.86
CA ASP A 422 24.63 44.08 17.65
C ASP A 422 23.10 43.89 17.66
N GLN A 423 22.46 44.87 18.30
CA GLN A 423 21.02 45.01 18.54
C GLN A 423 20.29 45.48 17.27
N ASN A 424 19.03 45.08 17.09
CA ASN A 424 17.97 46.04 16.72
C ASN A 424 16.56 45.44 16.84
N GLU A 425 15.72 46.20 17.53
CA GLU A 425 14.26 46.10 17.63
C GLU A 425 13.58 46.44 16.28
N ASN A 426 12.37 45.89 16.08
CA ASN A 426 11.16 46.45 15.42
C ASN A 426 10.38 45.28 14.79
N LYS A 427 9.24 44.86 15.36
CA LYS A 427 7.89 45.39 15.15
C LYS A 427 7.39 45.35 13.70
N ASP A 428 6.28 44.62 13.57
CA ASP A 428 5.11 44.86 12.72
C ASP A 428 5.04 44.20 11.33
N GLU A 429 3.85 43.64 11.11
CA GLU A 429 3.11 43.47 9.85
C GLU A 429 3.26 42.17 9.05
N GLU A 430 2.36 41.23 9.37
CA GLU A 430 1.80 40.24 8.46
C GLU A 430 1.23 40.92 7.20
N THR A 431 1.77 40.64 6.02
CA THR A 431 1.02 40.20 4.81
C THR A 431 1.93 40.05 3.58
N SER A 432 1.77 38.90 2.90
CA SER A 432 2.04 38.65 1.48
C SER A 432 3.42 39.03 0.90
N GLN A 433 4.28 38.03 0.65
CA GLN A 433 5.25 38.05 -0.45
C GLN A 433 5.87 36.65 -0.62
N ASP A 434 5.34 35.86 -1.55
CA ASP A 434 6.04 34.71 -2.12
C ASP A 434 6.00 34.86 -3.65
N GLU A 435 6.70 35.89 -4.14
CA GLU A 435 7.14 35.99 -5.53
C GLU A 435 8.64 36.35 -5.55
N ASN A 436 9.44 35.41 -6.05
CA ASN A 436 10.85 35.49 -6.49
C ASN A 436 11.82 34.61 -5.69
N ILE A 437 11.81 33.31 -6.00
CA ILE A 437 13.01 32.46 -5.87
C ILE A 437 13.40 31.98 -7.27
N THR A 438 14.57 32.45 -7.67
CA THR A 438 15.33 32.20 -8.90
C THR A 438 15.85 30.76 -8.97
N ASP A 439 15.60 30.09 -10.11
CA ASP A 439 16.35 29.00 -10.77
C ASP A 439 17.11 27.91 -9.96
N GLU A 440 16.65 27.55 -8.77
CA GLU A 440 16.94 26.22 -8.20
C GLU A 440 15.89 25.22 -8.71
N LYS A 441 16.35 24.20 -9.47
CA LYS A 441 15.59 23.08 -10.05
C LYS A 441 14.17 22.96 -9.45
N LYS A 442 13.15 23.54 -10.12
CA LYS A 442 11.74 23.42 -9.70
C LYS A 442 11.43 21.95 -9.47
N LYS A 443 11.44 21.53 -8.20
CA LYS A 443 11.21 20.15 -7.79
C LYS A 443 9.85 19.78 -8.36
N LYS A 444 9.82 18.75 -9.23
CA LYS A 444 8.59 18.35 -9.90
C LYS A 444 7.56 18.00 -8.83
N LYS A 445 6.53 18.83 -8.69
CA LYS A 445 5.47 18.61 -7.71
C LYS A 445 4.60 17.47 -8.23
N PHE A 446 4.41 16.44 -7.41
CA PHE A 446 3.49 15.35 -7.69
C PHE A 446 2.14 15.68 -7.05
N TYR A 447 1.09 15.46 -7.81
CA TYR A 447 -0.26 15.82 -7.42
C TYR A 447 -1.09 14.55 -7.29
N LEU A 448 -1.71 14.39 -6.13
CA LEU A 448 -2.76 13.41 -5.88
C LEU A 448 -4.08 14.01 -6.37
N CYS A 449 -4.72 13.37 -7.33
CA CYS A 449 -5.93 13.86 -7.99
C CYS A 449 -7.06 12.84 -7.91
N TYR A 450 -8.30 13.34 -7.92
CA TYR A 450 -9.48 12.50 -8.01
C TYR A 450 -9.54 11.74 -9.35
N ASP A 451 -10.25 10.62 -9.37
CA ASP A 451 -10.63 9.90 -10.59
C ASP A 451 -12.12 10.06 -10.87
N ILE A 452 -12.45 10.55 -12.06
CA ILE A 452 -13.83 10.88 -12.43
C ILE A 452 -14.71 9.63 -12.47
N GLU A 453 -14.22 8.53 -13.06
CA GLU A 453 -14.98 7.27 -13.13
C GLU A 453 -15.22 6.70 -11.73
N TRP A 454 -14.20 6.70 -10.88
CA TRP A 454 -14.36 6.23 -9.50
C TRP A 454 -15.37 7.06 -8.71
N LEU A 455 -15.27 8.39 -8.78
CA LEU A 455 -16.25 9.26 -8.11
C LEU A 455 -17.66 9.07 -8.65
N ALA A 456 -17.82 8.82 -9.95
CA ALA A 456 -19.12 8.49 -10.53
C ALA A 456 -19.64 7.14 -10.00
N ILE A 457 -18.78 6.12 -9.85
CA ILE A 457 -19.13 4.82 -9.24
C ILE A 457 -19.59 5.02 -7.79
N VAL A 458 -18.88 5.84 -7.02
CA VAL A 458 -19.27 6.22 -5.67
C VAL A 458 -20.63 6.91 -5.69
N LYS A 459 -20.83 7.93 -6.55
CA LYS A 459 -22.10 8.65 -6.64
C LYS A 459 -23.29 7.74 -6.94
N ALA A 460 -23.14 6.84 -7.90
CA ALA A 460 -24.20 5.91 -8.31
C ALA A 460 -24.58 4.91 -7.21
N ASN A 461 -23.65 4.50 -6.35
CA ASN A 461 -23.84 3.39 -5.41
C ASN A 461 -23.79 3.76 -3.92
N HIS A 462 -23.46 5.00 -3.58
CA HIS A 462 -23.32 5.47 -2.19
C HIS A 462 -24.60 5.30 -1.37
N HIS A 463 -25.77 5.48 -1.99
CA HIS A 463 -27.07 5.33 -1.33
C HIS A 463 -27.29 3.94 -0.69
N LEU A 464 -26.48 2.93 -1.03
CA LEU A 464 -26.53 1.60 -0.42
C LEU A 464 -25.80 1.50 0.93
N ILE A 465 -24.94 2.48 1.24
CA ILE A 465 -24.18 2.59 2.49
C ILE A 465 -24.43 3.93 3.19
N SER A 466 -25.46 4.67 2.80
CA SER A 466 -25.85 5.92 3.45
C SER A 466 -26.62 5.65 4.75
N ALA A 467 -26.55 6.60 5.68
CA ALA A 467 -27.21 6.55 6.98
C ALA A 467 -28.75 6.45 6.89
N SER A 468 -29.35 6.88 5.77
CA SER A 468 -30.79 6.74 5.53
C SER A 468 -31.20 5.37 4.96
N CYS A 469 -30.24 4.51 4.61
CA CYS A 469 -30.51 3.26 3.93
C CYS A 469 -30.47 2.05 4.89
N ASP A 470 -31.63 1.42 5.07
CA ASP A 470 -31.77 0.20 5.88
C ASP A 470 -31.51 -1.10 5.11
N LYS A 471 -31.31 -1.01 3.79
CA LYS A 471 -31.12 -2.18 2.94
C LYS A 471 -29.80 -2.88 3.23
N ASP A 472 -29.75 -4.18 2.98
CA ASP A 472 -28.49 -4.91 2.94
C ASP A 472 -27.86 -4.80 1.56
N TYR A 473 -26.79 -4.00 1.44
CA TYR A 473 -26.06 -3.83 0.19
C TYR A 473 -25.53 -5.14 -0.41
N ASN A 474 -25.44 -6.23 0.37
CA ASN A 474 -25.02 -7.54 -0.14
C ASN A 474 -26.08 -8.20 -1.04
N LEU A 475 -27.35 -7.79 -0.89
CA LEU A 475 -28.50 -8.26 -1.67
C LEU A 475 -28.79 -7.38 -2.89
N GLU A 476 -28.12 -6.24 -2.99
CA GLU A 476 -28.30 -5.26 -4.05
C GLU A 476 -27.28 -5.47 -5.17
N THR A 477 -27.64 -5.11 -6.40
CA THR A 477 -26.72 -5.14 -7.55
C THR A 477 -26.19 -3.73 -7.77
N LEU A 478 -24.88 -3.55 -7.63
CA LEU A 478 -24.23 -2.27 -7.90
C LEU A 478 -24.30 -1.96 -9.41
N THR A 479 -24.49 -0.70 -9.74
CA THR A 479 -24.68 -0.24 -11.12
C THR A 479 -23.50 0.60 -11.59
N TYR A 480 -23.15 0.44 -12.87
CA TYR A 480 -22.21 1.37 -13.51
C TYR A 480 -22.87 2.75 -13.62
N PRO A 481 -22.12 3.85 -13.44
CA PRO A 481 -22.69 5.19 -13.44
C PRO A 481 -23.35 5.56 -14.76
N THR A 482 -24.44 6.30 -14.67
CA THR A 482 -25.12 6.90 -15.82
C THR A 482 -24.32 8.11 -16.32
N LYS A 483 -24.67 8.61 -17.51
CA LYS A 483 -24.09 9.87 -18.01
C LYS A 483 -24.33 11.05 -17.04
N GLU A 484 -25.50 11.08 -16.40
CA GLU A 484 -25.84 12.13 -15.43
C GLU A 484 -24.93 12.10 -14.20
N ASP A 485 -24.54 10.90 -13.73
CA ASP A 485 -23.57 10.76 -12.63
C ASP A 485 -22.19 11.30 -13.01
N PHE A 486 -21.73 11.02 -14.24
CA PHE A 486 -20.48 11.57 -14.78
C PHE A 486 -20.54 13.10 -14.90
N ASP A 487 -21.60 13.63 -15.51
CA ASP A 487 -21.79 15.07 -15.70
C ASP A 487 -21.86 15.79 -14.34
N PHE A 488 -22.53 15.21 -13.34
CA PHE A 488 -22.58 15.71 -11.97
C PHE A 488 -21.18 15.82 -11.35
N VAL A 489 -20.41 14.72 -11.36
CA VAL A 489 -19.06 14.68 -10.78
C VAL A 489 -18.13 15.67 -11.48
N GLU A 490 -18.16 15.72 -12.81
CA GLU A 490 -17.35 16.66 -13.58
C GLU A 490 -17.66 18.12 -13.22
N ASN A 491 -18.94 18.47 -13.06
CA ASN A 491 -19.34 19.81 -12.68
C ASN A 491 -18.84 20.16 -11.26
N LYS A 492 -18.99 19.25 -10.29
CA LYS A 492 -18.45 19.44 -8.93
C LYS A 492 -16.93 19.58 -8.90
N LEU A 493 -16.22 18.87 -9.76
CA LEU A 493 -14.76 19.00 -9.86
C LEU A 493 -14.36 20.33 -10.53
N LYS A 494 -15.09 20.79 -11.56
CA LYS A 494 -14.85 22.08 -12.23
C LYS A 494 -15.02 23.29 -11.30
N GLU A 495 -15.77 23.15 -10.22
CA GLU A 495 -15.90 24.16 -9.16
C GLU A 495 -14.64 24.27 -8.27
N LEU A 496 -13.67 23.36 -8.39
CA LEU A 496 -12.43 23.41 -7.63
C LEU A 496 -11.37 24.28 -8.32
N ASP A 497 -10.82 25.24 -7.58
CA ASP A 497 -9.73 26.11 -8.05
C ASP A 497 -8.33 25.44 -8.05
N ASN A 498 -8.28 24.11 -8.04
CA ASN A 498 -7.05 23.31 -7.92
C ASN A 498 -6.78 22.40 -9.14
N LYS A 499 -7.32 22.80 -10.29
CA LYS A 499 -7.13 22.12 -11.56
C LYS A 499 -5.67 22.17 -12.00
N ILE A 500 -5.15 21.03 -12.45
CA ILE A 500 -3.86 20.93 -13.13
C ILE A 500 -4.06 20.25 -14.48
N THR A 501 -3.22 20.59 -15.46
CA THR A 501 -3.26 19.97 -16.79
C THR A 501 -1.96 19.21 -17.02
N ILE A 502 -2.07 17.90 -17.27
CA ILE A 502 -0.92 17.03 -17.56
C ILE A 502 -1.13 16.42 -18.94
N LYS A 503 -0.19 16.67 -19.86
CA LYS A 503 -0.26 16.19 -21.26
C LYS A 503 -1.60 16.52 -21.95
N GLY A 504 -2.18 17.69 -21.67
CA GLY A 504 -3.45 18.15 -22.27
C GLY A 504 -4.72 17.57 -21.63
N LYS A 505 -4.60 16.71 -20.61
CA LYS A 505 -5.72 16.22 -19.82
C LYS A 505 -5.80 16.98 -18.49
N ASP A 506 -7.00 17.45 -18.16
CA ASP A 506 -7.27 18.13 -16.90
C ASP A 506 -7.46 17.11 -15.77
N TYR A 507 -6.90 17.44 -14.61
CA TYR A 507 -6.99 16.70 -13.37
C TYR A 507 -7.33 17.67 -12.23
N TYR A 508 -8.04 17.18 -11.22
CA TYR A 508 -8.44 17.98 -10.07
C TYR A 508 -7.81 17.40 -8.83
N CYS A 509 -7.01 18.21 -8.13
CA CYS A 509 -6.27 17.73 -6.97
C CYS A 509 -7.24 17.36 -5.84
N VAL A 510 -6.88 16.32 -5.09
CA VAL A 510 -7.43 16.16 -3.74
C VAL A 510 -6.95 17.37 -2.95
N ASN A 511 -7.85 17.92 -2.15
CA ASN A 511 -7.56 18.95 -1.17
C ASN A 511 -6.23 18.68 -0.45
N GLY A 512 -5.40 19.71 -0.23
CA GLY A 512 -4.15 19.53 0.52
C GLY A 512 -4.40 19.21 2.00
N TYR A 513 -3.39 18.69 2.68
CA TYR A 513 -3.46 18.32 4.11
C TYR A 513 -3.75 19.49 5.06
N ASN A 514 -3.72 20.74 4.60
CA ASN A 514 -4.05 21.92 5.40
C ASN A 514 -5.52 22.38 5.23
N THR A 515 -6.28 21.80 4.31
CA THR A 515 -7.64 22.27 4.00
C THR A 515 -8.53 21.10 3.53
N PRO A 516 -9.32 20.47 4.39
CA PRO A 516 -9.40 20.70 5.82
C PRO A 516 -8.14 20.14 6.49
N ASN A 517 -7.91 20.54 7.73
CA ASN A 517 -6.70 20.16 8.44
C ASN A 517 -6.63 18.62 8.59
N TYR A 518 -5.47 18.01 8.29
CA TYR A 518 -5.27 16.58 8.45
C TYR A 518 -5.52 16.09 9.90
N LYS A 519 -5.35 16.98 10.89
CA LYS A 519 -5.68 16.67 12.30
C LYS A 519 -7.18 16.48 12.52
N ASN A 520 -8.04 17.03 11.66
CA ASN A 520 -9.50 16.91 11.75
C ASN A 520 -10.06 15.90 10.75
N LEU A 521 -10.04 14.62 11.14
CA LEU A 521 -10.51 13.51 10.30
C LEU A 521 -12.01 13.62 9.98
N GLN A 522 -12.81 14.07 10.94
CA GLN A 522 -14.24 14.28 10.74
C GLN A 522 -14.50 15.36 9.69
N GLU A 523 -13.81 16.50 9.75
CA GLU A 523 -13.95 17.58 8.76
C GLU A 523 -13.51 17.12 7.36
N GLN A 524 -12.44 16.34 7.23
CA GLN A 524 -12.04 15.72 5.96
C GLN A 524 -13.17 14.88 5.35
N ARG A 525 -13.79 14.01 6.16
CA ARG A 525 -14.94 13.20 5.74
C ARG A 525 -16.11 14.08 5.32
N GLN A 526 -16.54 15.02 6.18
CA GLN A 526 -17.69 15.88 5.91
C GLN A 526 -17.49 16.74 4.66
N LEU A 527 -16.27 17.26 4.44
CA LEU A 527 -15.98 18.05 3.24
C LEU A 527 -16.14 17.20 1.98
N PHE A 528 -15.64 15.96 1.99
CA PHE A 528 -15.81 15.04 0.87
C PHE A 528 -17.29 14.75 0.60
N LEU A 529 -18.05 14.40 1.64
CA LEU A 529 -19.48 14.09 1.52
C LEU A 529 -20.27 15.28 0.98
N LYS A 530 -20.06 16.48 1.55
CA LYS A 530 -20.73 17.72 1.12
C LYS A 530 -20.42 18.07 -0.32
N ARG A 531 -19.17 17.90 -0.76
CA ARG A 531 -18.74 18.22 -2.13
C ARG A 531 -19.49 17.42 -3.18
N PHE A 532 -19.72 16.14 -2.92
CA PHE A 532 -20.37 15.23 -3.86
C PHE A 532 -21.84 14.97 -3.52
N GLU A 533 -22.41 15.77 -2.60
CA GLU A 533 -23.79 15.65 -2.14
C GLU A 533 -24.15 14.21 -1.76
N LEU A 534 -23.31 13.65 -0.90
CA LEU A 534 -23.44 12.32 -0.34
C LEU A 534 -23.89 12.43 1.12
N GLU A 535 -24.66 11.46 1.58
CA GLU A 535 -25.09 11.37 2.97
C GLU A 535 -23.96 10.80 3.84
N GLU A 536 -24.10 10.91 5.16
CA GLU A 536 -23.17 10.22 6.07
C GLU A 536 -23.30 8.70 5.92
N LEU A 537 -22.22 7.96 6.22
CA LEU A 537 -22.20 6.51 6.13
C LEU A 537 -23.01 5.85 7.25
N SER A 538 -23.74 4.78 6.94
CA SER A 538 -24.47 3.95 7.93
C SER A 538 -23.56 3.08 8.81
N ILE A 539 -22.25 3.10 8.57
CA ILE A 539 -21.27 2.31 9.33
C ILE A 539 -20.94 2.94 10.70
N TYR A 540 -21.36 4.17 10.94
CA TYR A 540 -21.14 4.88 12.20
C TYR A 540 -22.33 4.78 13.13
N THR A 541 -22.06 4.47 14.39
CA THR A 541 -23.05 4.58 15.46
C THR A 541 -23.00 5.98 16.07
N GLU A 542 -24.08 6.41 16.72
CA GLU A 542 -24.11 7.69 17.44
C GLU A 542 -23.00 7.78 18.51
N SER A 543 -22.74 6.68 19.23
CA SER A 543 -21.65 6.61 20.21
C SER A 543 -20.28 6.79 19.59
N GLU A 544 -20.07 6.28 18.37
CA GLU A 544 -18.80 6.39 17.66
C GLU A 544 -18.59 7.80 17.09
N LEU A 545 -19.65 8.44 16.57
CA LEU A 545 -19.59 9.86 16.18
C LEU A 545 -19.28 10.76 17.38
N ASN A 546 -19.86 10.48 18.55
CA ASN A 546 -19.54 11.18 19.78
C ASN A 546 -18.07 10.95 20.20
N PHE A 547 -17.56 9.72 20.09
CA PHE A 547 -16.16 9.42 20.34
C PHE A 547 -15.23 10.23 19.44
N PHE A 548 -15.49 10.31 18.14
CA PHE A 548 -14.68 11.11 17.21
C PHE A 548 -14.67 12.60 17.59
N ALA A 549 -15.81 13.14 18.02
CA ALA A 549 -15.90 14.53 18.46
C ALA A 549 -15.10 14.80 19.75
N GLU A 550 -15.08 13.86 20.71
CA GLU A 550 -14.27 13.98 21.93
C GLU A 550 -12.77 13.79 21.67
N GLU A 551 -12.41 12.92 20.73
CA GLU A 551 -11.04 12.75 20.24
C GLU A 551 -10.49 14.06 19.65
N MET A 552 -11.30 14.78 18.87
CA MET A 552 -10.93 16.11 18.35
C MET A 552 -10.65 17.13 19.47
N LYS A 553 -11.54 17.21 20.47
CA LYS A 553 -11.34 18.11 21.63
C LYS A 553 -10.06 17.77 22.40
N THR A 554 -9.74 16.48 22.52
CA THR A 554 -8.53 16.01 23.19
C THR A 554 -7.28 16.43 22.43
N LEU A 555 -7.28 16.30 21.09
CA LEU A 555 -6.18 16.73 20.24
C LEU A 555 -6.00 18.25 20.22
N GLU A 556 -7.09 19.02 20.22
CA GLU A 556 -7.05 20.48 20.36
C GLU A 556 -6.38 20.88 21.68
N LYS A 557 -6.76 20.22 22.78
CA LYS A 557 -6.16 20.45 24.10
C LYS A 557 -4.67 20.11 24.14
N MET A 558 -4.28 18.98 23.55
CA MET A 558 -2.86 18.58 23.47
C MET A 558 -2.03 19.62 22.70
N ASN A 559 -2.55 20.19 21.62
CA ASN A 559 -1.84 21.26 20.90
C ASN A 559 -1.72 22.54 21.73
N THR A 560 -2.75 22.91 22.51
CA THR A 560 -2.66 24.09 23.40
C THR A 560 -1.68 23.87 24.55
N ASP A 561 -1.59 22.67 25.10
CA ASP A 561 -0.65 22.36 26.19
C ASP A 561 0.81 22.40 25.71
N ILE A 562 1.09 21.94 24.47
CA ILE A 562 2.42 22.04 23.85
C ILE A 562 2.84 23.49 23.65
N HIS A 563 1.96 24.35 23.11
CA HIS A 563 2.26 25.78 22.96
C HIS A 563 2.49 26.48 24.30
N ASN A 564 1.73 26.11 25.34
CA ASN A 564 1.93 26.65 26.69
C ASN A 564 3.23 26.18 27.36
N GLU A 565 3.75 25.00 27.01
CA GLU A 565 5.06 24.52 27.50
C GLU A 565 6.24 25.15 26.75
N GLU A 566 6.10 25.39 25.45
CA GLU A 566 7.07 26.15 24.65
C GLU A 566 7.18 27.59 25.17
N ASP A 567 6.05 28.27 25.42
CA ASP A 567 6.02 29.62 25.99
C ASP A 567 6.60 29.69 27.43
N LYS A 568 6.43 28.63 28.23
CA LYS A 568 7.00 28.56 29.59
C LYS A 568 8.50 28.29 29.59
N ASN A 569 9.00 27.53 28.61
CA ASN A 569 10.43 27.27 28.47
C ASN A 569 11.18 28.44 27.82
N GLU A 570 10.53 29.26 26.98
CA GLU A 570 11.10 30.53 26.52
C GLU A 570 11.11 31.60 27.62
N CYS A 571 10.11 31.61 28.51
CA CYS A 571 10.05 32.57 29.63
C CYS A 571 10.93 32.19 30.84
N THR A 572 11.70 31.10 30.78
CA THR A 572 12.61 30.67 31.86
C THR A 572 14.10 30.68 31.50
N ILE A 573 14.47 31.25 30.35
CA ILE A 573 15.88 31.44 29.93
C ILE A 573 16.37 32.90 30.11
N GLU A 574 15.53 33.81 30.60
CA GLU A 574 15.93 35.18 30.99
C GLU A 574 15.94 35.36 32.53
N ALA A 575 17.01 34.93 33.20
CA ALA A 575 17.44 35.40 34.53
C ALA A 575 18.91 35.05 34.83
#